data_AF-A0A8T7K8K8-F1
#
_entry.id   AF-A0A8T7K8K8-F1
#
_cell.length_a   1.000
_cell.length_b   1.000
_cell.length_c   1.000
_cell.angle_alpha   90.00
_cell.angle_beta   90.00
_cell.angle_gamma   90.00
#
_symmetry.space_group_name_H-M   'P 1'
#
loop_
_entity.id
_entity.type
_entity.pdbx_description
1 polymer ?
#
loop_
_entity_poly.entity_id
_entity_poly.type
_entity_poly.pdbx_seq_one_letter_code
_entity_poly.pdbx_strand_id
1 'polypeptide(L)'
;MDEAQNLFREGVLTLRNEKNAAKAQQLLMHSLKLNPQNEMAWLWLARALNEPRQQLDCIERALRINPENEQALALRQEILASAKNSTTTRPAAPAPTGTTPVPAFLPVKKLTTTGSSKTAKPPEQQAQEMPQVRSPSAQNVSAAPPPEKVRQTQGIVPLRATQTQNTAVVSSSQTQAQPPAANPSKRETQNIAPLAAVPLAELPEIESARAARPRQLSISDKRRIEALLDKANVYVEANELEAAVEQWVKVLQIQVDHEEAMRSAVRVLSKLKYMEDAKELVWRALNGGTEHPSIYLTAIEIAEREGDRVTADDLRDRVVQLSQANESVVIHIADYFIRTKAYARALDVLQKSLPSHPDSQKILVRIGNVYDEMGNEAESAHYYDRAAQLGTGTKEGQLADKKMSQYVPMLSDKERGSLLMAWREALGFGTAALLLAFQDAGLNFLNLGGARWMGVGLAIVGGYLLITATSSPQQRGLGRLMGGRVPEEGFDGEEHGGVIQQETALPMIPAAARVILGLVGAGLLVGALALVFSTALRLLSSPAESQVPDFCDAVYFFNDELNRMIGC
;
A
#
# COMPACT_ATOMS: atom_id res chain seq x y z
N MET A 1 8.81 -45.59 -3.62
CA MET A 1 7.33 -45.60 -3.64
C MET A 1 6.76 -44.81 -2.47
N ASP A 2 7.30 -45.00 -1.25
CA ASP A 2 6.74 -44.40 -0.02
C ASP A 2 6.82 -42.87 0.02
N GLU A 3 7.89 -42.29 -0.50
CA GLU A 3 8.09 -40.82 -0.53
C GLU A 3 7.04 -40.10 -1.38
N ALA A 4 6.72 -40.63 -2.57
CA ALA A 4 5.69 -40.07 -3.44
C ALA A 4 4.29 -40.10 -2.80
N GLN A 5 3.98 -41.16 -2.04
CA GLN A 5 2.71 -41.29 -1.32
C GLN A 5 2.63 -40.37 -0.10
N ASN A 6 3.75 -40.17 0.61
CA ASN A 6 3.81 -39.24 1.74
C ASN A 6 3.60 -37.80 1.28
N LEU A 7 4.30 -37.37 0.21
CA LEU A 7 4.12 -36.04 -0.39
C LEU A 7 2.70 -35.82 -0.91
N PHE A 8 2.08 -36.85 -1.50
CA PHE A 8 0.68 -36.80 -1.90
C PHE A 8 -0.24 -36.57 -0.69
N ARG A 9 -0.09 -37.36 0.38
CA ARG A 9 -0.92 -37.22 1.59
C ARG A 9 -0.76 -35.84 2.21
N GLU A 10 0.47 -35.35 2.30
CA GLU A 10 0.76 -34.01 2.84
C GLU A 10 0.15 -32.91 1.97
N GLY A 11 0.26 -33.02 0.64
CA GLY A 11 -0.38 -32.10 -0.31
C GLY A 11 -1.90 -32.07 -0.20
N VAL A 12 -2.54 -33.22 0.04
CA VAL A 12 -4.00 -33.29 0.25
C VAL A 12 -4.40 -32.71 1.60
N LEU A 13 -3.61 -32.97 2.67
CA LEU A 13 -3.87 -32.45 4.01
C LEU A 13 -3.72 -30.93 4.06
N THR A 14 -2.67 -30.38 3.44
CA THR A 14 -2.43 -28.94 3.35
C THR A 14 -3.56 -28.22 2.61
N LEU A 15 -4.07 -28.79 1.52
CA LEU A 15 -5.21 -28.22 0.79
C LEU A 15 -6.51 -28.23 1.62
N ARG A 16 -6.75 -29.30 2.41
CA ARG A 16 -7.97 -29.45 3.23
C ARG A 16 -7.96 -28.63 4.52
N ASN A 17 -6.81 -28.55 5.20
CA ASN A 17 -6.73 -27.99 6.55
C ASN A 17 -6.19 -26.56 6.59
N GLU A 18 -5.20 -26.24 5.75
CA GLU A 18 -4.45 -24.99 5.86
C GLU A 18 -4.88 -23.92 4.84
N LYS A 19 -5.76 -24.27 3.89
CA LYS A 19 -6.17 -23.43 2.74
C LYS A 19 -5.00 -22.80 1.97
N ASN A 20 -3.79 -23.32 2.14
CA ASN A 20 -2.60 -22.86 1.44
C ASN A 20 -2.46 -23.62 0.11
N ALA A 21 -3.14 -23.11 -0.92
CA ALA A 21 -3.17 -23.74 -2.25
C ALA A 21 -1.78 -23.80 -2.91
N ALA A 22 -0.92 -22.80 -2.69
CA ALA A 22 0.42 -22.76 -3.29
C ALA A 22 1.33 -23.88 -2.76
N LYS A 23 1.37 -24.07 -1.43
CA LYS A 23 2.14 -25.17 -0.82
C LYS A 23 1.59 -26.54 -1.22
N ALA A 24 0.27 -26.68 -1.28
CA ALA A 24 -0.37 -27.92 -1.74
C ALA A 24 -0.02 -28.23 -3.21
N GLN A 25 -0.01 -27.23 -4.10
CA GLN A 25 0.41 -27.38 -5.49
C GLN A 25 1.85 -27.90 -5.59
N GLN A 26 2.78 -27.31 -4.83
CA GLN A 26 4.18 -27.73 -4.83
C GLN A 26 4.36 -29.18 -4.39
N LEU A 27 3.72 -29.59 -3.28
CA LEU A 27 3.77 -30.96 -2.76
C LEU A 27 3.18 -31.97 -3.75
N LEU A 28 2.04 -31.63 -4.38
CA LEU A 28 1.39 -32.48 -5.38
C LEU A 28 2.19 -32.58 -6.68
N MET A 29 2.80 -31.48 -7.15
CA MET A 29 3.71 -31.50 -8.30
C MET A 29 4.96 -32.35 -8.01
N HIS A 30 5.52 -32.27 -6.81
CA HIS A 30 6.66 -33.09 -6.42
C HIS A 30 6.29 -34.57 -6.36
N SER A 31 5.13 -34.90 -5.79
CA SER A 31 4.58 -36.27 -5.82
C SER A 31 4.42 -36.80 -7.24
N LEU A 32 3.91 -35.98 -8.17
CA LEU A 32 3.72 -36.34 -9.58
C LEU A 32 5.03 -36.48 -10.36
N LYS A 33 6.09 -35.74 -10.00
CA LYS A 33 7.44 -35.95 -10.57
C LYS A 33 7.96 -37.35 -10.23
N LEU A 34 7.71 -37.82 -9.00
CA LEU A 34 8.14 -39.13 -8.53
C LEU A 34 7.22 -40.26 -9.00
N ASN A 35 5.92 -40.01 -9.10
CA ASN A 35 4.94 -40.96 -9.63
C ASN A 35 3.93 -40.27 -10.58
N PRO A 36 4.27 -40.18 -11.88
CA PRO A 36 3.40 -39.53 -12.88
C PRO A 36 2.08 -40.27 -13.15
N GLN A 37 1.97 -41.54 -12.74
CA GLN A 37 0.80 -42.39 -12.96
C GLN A 37 -0.27 -42.29 -11.86
N ASN A 38 -0.11 -41.40 -10.87
CA ASN A 38 -1.11 -41.21 -9.83
C ASN A 38 -2.24 -40.29 -10.31
N GLU A 39 -3.39 -40.86 -10.67
CA GLU A 39 -4.57 -40.14 -11.15
C GLU A 39 -5.16 -39.20 -10.09
N MET A 40 -5.09 -39.60 -8.82
CA MET A 40 -5.61 -38.79 -7.72
C MET A 40 -4.74 -37.56 -7.47
N ALA A 41 -3.41 -37.67 -7.61
CA ALA A 41 -2.52 -36.52 -7.49
C ALA A 41 -2.78 -35.48 -8.59
N TRP A 42 -3.05 -35.90 -9.83
CA TRP A 42 -3.48 -35.00 -10.91
C TRP A 42 -4.83 -34.32 -10.61
N LEU A 43 -5.79 -35.04 -10.02
CA LEU A 43 -7.08 -34.47 -9.63
C LEU A 43 -6.99 -33.47 -8.48
N TRP A 44 -6.19 -33.79 -7.46
CA TRP A 44 -5.97 -32.88 -6.34
C TRP A 44 -5.20 -31.63 -6.77
N LEU A 45 -4.27 -31.77 -7.72
CA LEU A 45 -3.59 -30.62 -8.33
C LEU A 45 -4.57 -29.75 -9.11
N ALA A 46 -5.48 -30.35 -9.89
CA ALA A 46 -6.52 -29.59 -10.60
C ALA A 46 -7.39 -28.75 -9.66
N ARG A 47 -7.72 -29.25 -8.46
CA ARG A 47 -8.48 -28.48 -7.46
C ARG A 47 -7.67 -27.37 -6.78
N ALA A 48 -6.35 -27.51 -6.74
CA ALA A 48 -5.48 -26.53 -6.15
C ALA A 48 -5.19 -25.35 -7.10
N LEU A 49 -5.30 -25.55 -8.41
CA LEU A 49 -5.08 -24.53 -9.45
C LEU A 49 -6.27 -23.57 -9.57
N ASN A 50 -6.01 -22.31 -9.92
CA ASN A 50 -7.06 -21.28 -10.08
C ASN A 50 -7.48 -21.06 -11.55
N GLU A 51 -6.65 -21.45 -12.52
CA GLU A 51 -6.91 -21.17 -13.93
C GLU A 51 -7.66 -22.33 -14.61
N PRO A 52 -8.86 -22.12 -15.18
CA PRO A 52 -9.71 -23.21 -15.68
C PRO A 52 -9.07 -24.01 -16.82
N ARG A 53 -8.20 -23.39 -17.62
CA ARG A 53 -7.43 -24.08 -18.67
C ARG A 53 -6.46 -25.10 -18.09
N GLN A 54 -5.69 -24.70 -17.07
CA GLN A 54 -4.72 -25.58 -16.41
C GLN A 54 -5.42 -26.69 -15.60
N GLN A 55 -6.57 -26.39 -15.00
CA GLN A 55 -7.41 -27.39 -14.34
C GLN A 55 -7.86 -28.48 -15.32
N LEU A 56 -8.35 -28.09 -16.50
CA LEU A 56 -8.76 -29.03 -17.55
C LEU A 56 -7.59 -29.89 -18.04
N ASP A 57 -6.40 -29.32 -18.24
CA ASP A 57 -5.21 -30.08 -18.64
C ASP A 57 -4.82 -31.15 -17.60
N CYS A 58 -4.93 -30.85 -16.31
CA CYS A 58 -4.67 -31.80 -15.23
C CYS A 58 -5.73 -32.91 -15.19
N ILE A 59 -7.01 -32.56 -15.38
CA ILE A 59 -8.11 -33.53 -15.43
C ILE A 59 -7.99 -34.44 -16.65
N GLU A 60 -7.60 -33.92 -17.81
CA GLU A 60 -7.34 -34.73 -19.00
C GLU A 60 -6.20 -35.73 -18.79
N ARG A 61 -5.12 -35.33 -18.10
CA ARG A 61 -4.04 -36.25 -17.72
C ARG A 61 -4.53 -37.34 -16.76
N ALA A 62 -5.36 -37.00 -15.77
CA ALA A 62 -5.97 -37.98 -14.87
C ALA A 62 -6.86 -38.99 -15.62
N LEU A 63 -7.69 -38.50 -16.56
CA LEU A 63 -8.58 -39.34 -17.38
C LEU A 63 -7.83 -40.20 -18.41
N ARG A 64 -6.63 -39.80 -18.85
CA ARG A 64 -5.76 -40.67 -19.67
C ARG A 64 -5.24 -41.87 -18.89
N ILE A 65 -5.04 -41.72 -17.59
CA ILE A 65 -4.60 -42.80 -16.70
C ILE A 65 -5.79 -43.70 -16.35
N ASN A 66 -6.90 -43.10 -15.90
CA ASN A 66 -8.14 -43.81 -15.61
C ASN A 66 -9.35 -43.11 -16.25
N PRO A 67 -9.82 -43.61 -17.42
CA PRO A 67 -10.96 -43.03 -18.13
C PRO A 67 -12.29 -43.10 -17.37
N GLU A 68 -12.43 -44.03 -16.42
CA GLU A 68 -13.66 -44.28 -15.65
C GLU A 68 -13.68 -43.54 -14.30
N ASN A 69 -12.74 -42.62 -14.06
CA ASN A 69 -12.72 -41.87 -12.80
C ASN A 69 -13.90 -40.88 -12.71
N GLU A 70 -14.93 -41.28 -11.96
CA GLU A 70 -16.15 -40.48 -11.74
C GLU A 70 -15.85 -39.07 -11.20
N GLN A 71 -14.85 -38.93 -10.32
CA GLN A 71 -14.50 -37.64 -9.72
C GLN A 71 -13.87 -36.69 -10.74
N ALA A 72 -13.08 -37.22 -11.66
CA ALA A 72 -12.48 -36.46 -12.76
C ALA A 72 -13.53 -35.99 -13.77
N LEU A 73 -14.47 -36.87 -14.11
CA LEU A 73 -15.58 -36.55 -15.02
C LEU A 73 -16.52 -35.50 -14.42
N ALA A 74 -16.86 -35.61 -13.13
CA ALA A 74 -17.68 -34.63 -12.43
C ALA A 74 -17.01 -33.25 -12.40
N LEU A 75 -15.73 -33.18 -12.02
CA LEU A 75 -14.98 -31.91 -11.97
C LEU A 75 -14.84 -31.26 -13.36
N ARG A 76 -14.68 -32.07 -14.41
CA ARG A 76 -14.67 -31.58 -15.80
C ARG A 76 -15.99 -30.93 -16.18
N GLN A 77 -17.12 -31.55 -15.84
CA GLN A 77 -18.45 -31.01 -16.15
C GLN A 77 -18.72 -29.70 -15.40
N GLU A 78 -18.29 -29.60 -14.14
CA GLU A 78 -18.40 -28.40 -13.32
C GLU A 78 -17.63 -27.21 -13.93
N ILE A 79 -16.36 -27.42 -14.33
CA ILE A 79 -15.52 -26.38 -14.94
C ILE A 79 -16.06 -25.95 -16.31
N LEU A 80 -16.57 -26.89 -17.12
CA LEU A 80 -17.19 -26.57 -18.41
C LEU A 80 -18.52 -25.82 -18.25
N ALA A 81 -19.28 -26.09 -17.20
CA ALA A 81 -20.52 -25.39 -16.89
C ALA A 81 -20.26 -23.97 -16.38
N SER A 82 -19.28 -23.77 -15.50
CA SER A 82 -18.88 -22.45 -15.02
C SER A 82 -18.32 -21.57 -16.14
N ALA A 83 -17.56 -22.16 -17.08
CA ALA A 83 -17.07 -21.46 -18.27
C ALA A 83 -18.23 -20.98 -19.18
N LYS A 84 -19.28 -21.78 -19.39
CA LYS A 84 -20.46 -21.39 -20.20
C LYS A 84 -21.29 -20.27 -19.58
N ASN A 85 -21.39 -20.24 -18.25
CA ASN A 85 -22.16 -19.20 -17.54
C ASN A 85 -21.45 -17.84 -17.55
N SER A 86 -20.11 -17.83 -17.62
CA SER A 86 -19.31 -16.59 -17.74
C SER A 86 -19.42 -15.92 -19.12
N THR A 87 -19.87 -16.63 -20.16
CA THR A 87 -20.06 -16.10 -21.52
C THR A 87 -21.44 -15.47 -21.79
N THR A 88 -22.39 -15.50 -20.85
CA THR A 88 -23.75 -14.96 -21.04
C THR A 88 -23.94 -13.52 -20.53
N THR A 89 -22.92 -12.94 -19.90
CA THR A 89 -22.97 -11.56 -19.36
C THR A 89 -22.01 -10.61 -20.06
N ARG A 90 -22.00 -10.62 -21.40
CA ARG A 90 -21.43 -9.51 -22.18
C ARG A 90 -22.57 -8.72 -22.83
N PRO A 91 -22.77 -7.44 -22.49
CA PRO A 91 -23.65 -6.58 -23.26
C PRO A 91 -23.21 -6.60 -24.72
N ALA A 92 -24.17 -6.81 -25.62
CA ALA A 92 -23.95 -6.76 -27.05
C ALA A 92 -23.30 -5.42 -27.43
N ALA A 93 -22.07 -5.47 -27.97
CA ALA A 93 -21.52 -4.35 -28.69
C ALA A 93 -22.42 -4.08 -29.92
N PRO A 94 -22.76 -2.82 -30.22
CA PRO A 94 -23.62 -2.51 -31.35
C PRO A 94 -22.93 -2.89 -32.67
N ALA A 95 -23.68 -3.54 -33.55
CA ALA A 95 -23.24 -3.96 -34.87
C ALA A 95 -22.86 -2.75 -35.76
N PRO A 96 -21.90 -2.90 -36.68
CA PRO A 96 -21.45 -1.84 -37.56
C PRO A 96 -22.38 -1.68 -38.76
N THR A 97 -22.91 -0.47 -38.98
CA THR A 97 -23.49 -0.07 -40.27
C THR A 97 -22.44 0.66 -41.09
N GLY A 98 -22.15 0.13 -42.29
CA GLY A 98 -21.22 0.67 -43.28
C GLY A 98 -21.58 2.09 -43.74
N THR A 99 -20.72 2.84 -44.42
CA THR A 99 -20.10 2.56 -45.73
C THR A 99 -19.13 3.73 -45.99
N THR A 100 -17.93 3.53 -46.51
CA THR A 100 -17.57 3.72 -47.94
C THR A 100 -16.04 3.54 -48.11
N PRO A 101 -15.54 3.31 -49.35
CA PRO A 101 -14.44 2.39 -49.59
C PRO A 101 -13.05 3.03 -49.76
N VAL A 102 -12.08 2.12 -49.67
CA VAL A 102 -10.61 2.21 -49.82
C VAL A 102 -10.19 2.72 -51.22
N PRO A 103 -9.01 3.35 -51.36
CA PRO A 103 -7.89 2.66 -52.04
C PRO A 103 -6.57 2.81 -51.24
N ALA A 104 -5.94 1.70 -50.86
CA ALA A 104 -4.88 1.01 -51.59
C ALA A 104 -3.53 1.75 -51.52
N PHE A 105 -2.73 1.42 -50.50
CA PHE A 105 -1.30 1.71 -50.46
C PHE A 105 -0.51 0.53 -51.07
N LEU A 106 0.33 0.85 -52.05
CA LEU A 106 1.53 0.12 -52.48
C LEU A 106 2.59 1.18 -52.90
N PRO A 107 3.89 0.85 -53.01
CA PRO A 107 4.86 0.94 -51.92
C PRO A 107 5.98 1.96 -52.21
N VAL A 108 6.79 2.23 -51.18
CA VAL A 108 7.97 3.11 -51.22
C VAL A 108 9.04 2.61 -52.20
N LYS A 109 9.55 3.51 -53.06
CA LYS A 109 10.84 3.34 -53.76
C LYS A 109 11.66 4.63 -53.72
N LYS A 110 12.90 4.43 -53.25
CA LYS A 110 14.16 5.20 -53.31
C LYS A 110 14.21 6.40 -54.28
N LEU A 111 14.89 7.47 -53.85
CA LEU A 111 16.14 8.04 -54.43
C LEU A 111 16.42 9.37 -53.71
N THR A 112 17.47 9.46 -52.88
CA THR A 112 18.82 10.01 -53.17
C THR A 112 18.92 11.53 -53.31
N THR A 113 20.05 12.01 -52.80
CA THR A 113 20.92 13.10 -53.31
C THR A 113 20.62 14.56 -52.96
N THR A 114 21.46 15.05 -52.02
CA THR A 114 22.41 16.19 -52.16
C THR A 114 21.91 17.63 -52.28
N GLY A 115 22.63 18.51 -51.56
CA GLY A 115 22.72 19.96 -51.79
C GLY A 115 22.40 20.76 -50.52
N SER A 116 23.32 20.93 -49.58
CA SER A 116 24.46 21.87 -49.58
C SER A 116 24.08 23.36 -49.45
N SER A 117 24.71 23.97 -48.43
CA SER A 117 25.06 25.39 -48.30
C SER A 117 23.92 26.31 -47.86
N LYS A 118 24.14 27.36 -47.06
CA LYS A 118 25.25 27.87 -46.24
C LYS A 118 24.67 29.15 -45.59
N THR A 119 25.23 29.55 -44.45
CA THR A 119 25.34 30.95 -43.97
C THR A 119 24.07 31.79 -43.76
N ALA A 120 23.83 32.22 -42.52
CA ALA A 120 24.17 33.58 -42.05
C ALA A 120 23.37 33.95 -40.77
N LYS A 121 24.00 34.73 -39.91
CA LYS A 121 23.49 35.38 -38.68
C LYS A 121 24.06 36.82 -38.70
N PRO A 122 23.53 37.83 -37.97
CA PRO A 122 22.16 38.30 -37.70
C PRO A 122 21.95 39.73 -38.34
N PRO A 123 20.89 40.53 -38.04
CA PRO A 123 20.81 41.34 -36.80
C PRO A 123 19.38 41.48 -36.21
N GLU A 124 19.34 42.17 -35.06
CA GLU A 124 18.22 42.49 -34.17
C GLU A 124 16.99 43.15 -34.83
N GLN A 125 15.80 42.85 -34.31
CA GLN A 125 14.74 43.84 -34.08
C GLN A 125 13.65 43.32 -33.11
N GLN A 126 13.43 44.14 -32.06
CA GLN A 126 12.15 44.45 -31.41
C GLN A 126 11.42 43.36 -30.59
N ALA A 127 11.53 43.54 -29.27
CA ALA A 127 10.59 43.02 -28.28
C ALA A 127 9.25 43.77 -28.38
N GLN A 128 8.16 43.01 -28.52
CA GLN A 128 6.80 43.45 -28.19
C GLN A 128 6.05 42.32 -27.48
N GLU A 129 5.29 42.76 -26.48
CA GLU A 129 4.65 42.02 -25.40
C GLU A 129 3.52 41.09 -25.87
N MET A 130 3.38 39.96 -25.16
CA MET A 130 2.19 39.13 -25.18
C MET A 130 1.16 39.63 -24.15
N PRO A 131 -0.16 39.60 -24.45
CA PRO A 131 -1.20 40.07 -23.54
C PRO A 131 -1.65 39.03 -22.51
N GLN A 132 -1.82 39.49 -21.27
CA GLN A 132 -2.60 38.84 -20.21
C GLN A 132 -4.11 39.01 -20.45
N VAL A 133 -4.89 37.95 -20.17
CA VAL A 133 -6.35 38.01 -19.94
C VAL A 133 -6.60 37.23 -18.64
N ARG A 134 -6.70 37.91 -17.50
CA ARG A 134 -7.91 38.41 -16.82
C ARG A 134 -8.90 37.32 -16.41
N SER A 135 -8.81 36.97 -15.13
CA SER A 135 -9.86 36.40 -14.28
C SER A 135 -11.02 37.39 -14.07
N PRO A 136 -12.26 36.93 -13.85
CA PRO A 136 -13.30 37.72 -13.22
C PRO A 136 -13.36 37.51 -11.70
N SER A 137 -13.64 38.62 -11.00
CA SER A 137 -13.75 38.78 -9.56
C SER A 137 -15.11 38.34 -8.98
N ALA A 138 -15.03 37.75 -7.77
CA ALA A 138 -15.72 38.04 -6.52
C ALA A 138 -17.24 38.34 -6.45
N GLN A 139 -17.91 37.64 -5.53
CA GLN A 139 -18.91 38.20 -4.60
C GLN A 139 -18.70 37.67 -3.16
N ASN A 140 -18.40 38.63 -2.26
CA ASN A 140 -18.65 38.77 -0.81
C ASN A 140 -18.96 37.52 0.07
N VAL A 141 -18.29 37.37 1.23
CA VAL A 141 -18.60 38.00 2.54
C VAL A 141 -17.53 37.59 3.60
N SER A 142 -16.88 38.62 4.16
CA SER A 142 -16.46 38.86 5.57
C SER A 142 -15.98 37.73 6.51
N ALA A 143 -14.65 37.61 6.59
CA ALA A 143 -13.77 37.74 7.77
C ALA A 143 -14.16 37.23 9.19
N ALA A 144 -13.34 36.29 9.69
CA ALA A 144 -12.97 36.08 11.09
C ALA A 144 -11.41 36.24 11.23
N PRO A 145 -10.88 36.72 12.38
CA PRO A 145 -9.45 37.01 12.53
C PRO A 145 -8.59 35.81 13.02
N PRO A 146 -7.25 35.86 12.83
CA PRO A 146 -6.32 34.76 13.14
C PRO A 146 -5.72 34.83 14.57
N PRO A 147 -4.99 33.78 15.02
CA PRO A 147 -4.53 33.63 16.39
C PRO A 147 -3.12 34.21 16.62
N GLU A 148 -2.89 34.80 17.79
CA GLU A 148 -1.59 35.29 18.24
C GLU A 148 -1.08 34.44 19.42
N LYS A 149 0.13 33.87 19.26
CA LYS A 149 0.92 33.26 20.33
C LYS A 149 1.76 34.36 21.00
N VAL A 150 1.98 34.27 22.31
CA VAL A 150 3.32 34.24 22.97
C VAL A 150 3.16 34.30 24.51
N ARG A 151 3.60 33.20 25.15
CA ARG A 151 4.54 33.09 26.31
C ARG A 151 4.38 34.00 27.56
N GLN A 152 4.04 33.31 28.66
CA GLN A 152 4.57 33.35 30.04
C GLN A 152 5.12 34.68 30.61
N THR A 153 4.56 35.13 31.73
CA THR A 153 5.29 35.31 33.01
C THR A 153 4.33 35.48 34.21
N GLN A 154 4.53 34.58 35.18
CA GLN A 154 4.48 34.69 36.66
C GLN A 154 3.85 35.93 37.34
N GLY A 155 3.04 35.65 38.38
CA GLY A 155 3.24 36.29 39.70
C GLY A 155 2.01 36.86 40.44
N ILE A 156 1.62 36.18 41.54
CA ILE A 156 1.32 36.74 42.88
C ILE A 156 0.06 37.66 42.98
N VAL A 157 -1.10 37.12 43.40
CA VAL A 157 -1.75 37.21 44.77
C VAL A 157 -2.58 38.50 45.02
N PRO A 158 -3.72 38.41 45.75
CA PRO A 158 -4.95 39.18 45.52
C PRO A 158 -5.27 40.21 46.62
N LEU A 159 -6.40 40.94 46.52
CA LEU A 159 -7.41 41.18 47.57
C LEU A 159 -8.26 42.46 47.39
N ARG A 160 -9.52 42.33 47.84
CA ARG A 160 -10.47 43.34 48.39
C ARG A 160 -11.05 44.39 47.44
N ALA A 161 -12.37 44.44 47.22
CA ALA A 161 -13.51 44.70 48.12
C ALA A 161 -13.66 46.17 48.53
N THR A 162 -14.80 46.77 48.10
CA THR A 162 -15.71 47.71 48.80
C THR A 162 -16.73 48.19 47.74
N GLN A 163 -18.05 47.94 47.84
CA GLN A 163 -19.05 48.74 48.58
C GLN A 163 -18.88 50.26 48.30
N THR A 164 -19.87 51.05 47.88
CA THR A 164 -21.26 51.18 48.39
C THR A 164 -22.04 52.21 47.54
N GLN A 165 -23.37 52.03 47.47
CA GLN A 165 -24.48 53.01 47.56
C GLN A 165 -24.55 54.21 46.57
N ASN A 166 -25.58 54.30 45.71
CA ASN A 166 -27.00 54.71 45.90
C ASN A 166 -27.24 56.21 46.09
N THR A 167 -28.11 56.77 45.23
CA THR A 167 -29.12 57.86 45.38
C THR A 167 -29.54 58.27 43.96
N ALA A 168 -30.76 58.71 43.60
CA ALA A 168 -32.09 58.78 44.20
C ALA A 168 -33.06 59.32 43.12
N VAL A 169 -34.24 58.68 42.98
CA VAL A 169 -35.62 59.27 42.94
C VAL A 169 -35.95 60.34 41.85
N VAL A 170 -37.01 60.19 41.03
CA VAL A 170 -38.39 60.71 41.25
C VAL A 170 -39.45 59.98 40.38
N SER A 171 -40.58 59.68 41.04
CA SER A 171 -42.01 59.39 40.70
C SER A 171 -42.55 59.77 39.30
N SER A 172 -43.66 59.25 38.72
CA SER A 172 -44.84 58.43 39.11
C SER A 172 -45.59 58.07 37.79
N SER A 173 -46.24 56.92 37.61
CA SER A 173 -47.73 56.73 37.68
C SER A 173 -48.12 55.29 37.29
N GLN A 174 -49.24 54.83 37.85
CA GLN A 174 -49.77 53.47 37.99
C GLN A 174 -50.36 52.82 36.70
N THR A 175 -50.34 51.48 36.60
CA THR A 175 -51.53 50.58 36.72
C THR A 175 -51.32 49.21 36.02
N GLN A 176 -51.51 48.12 36.80
CA GLN A 176 -51.88 46.72 36.46
C GLN A 176 -50.93 45.88 35.56
N ALA A 177 -50.65 44.59 35.80
CA ALA A 177 -51.00 43.63 36.84
C ALA A 177 -49.99 42.45 36.74
N GLN A 178 -49.62 41.85 37.87
CA GLN A 178 -48.88 40.58 37.95
C GLN A 178 -49.42 39.75 39.14
N PRO A 179 -49.15 38.45 39.20
CA PRO A 179 -50.12 37.35 39.27
C PRO A 179 -50.38 36.87 40.71
N PRO A 180 -51.33 35.96 40.97
CA PRO A 180 -51.35 35.26 42.24
C PRO A 180 -50.52 33.96 42.17
N ALA A 181 -49.65 33.84 43.15
CA ALA A 181 -48.96 32.64 43.57
C ALA A 181 -49.94 31.55 44.03
N ALA A 182 -49.58 30.29 43.82
CA ALA A 182 -50.16 29.14 44.50
C ALA A 182 -49.06 28.25 45.09
N ASN A 183 -49.31 27.88 46.34
CA ASN A 183 -48.45 27.19 47.31
C ASN A 183 -47.99 25.78 46.89
N PRO A 184 -46.89 25.26 47.47
CA PRO A 184 -46.41 23.90 47.26
C PRO A 184 -47.08 22.94 48.26
N SER A 185 -48.06 22.16 47.83
CA SER A 185 -48.48 20.96 48.56
C SER A 185 -49.28 20.02 47.65
N LYS A 186 -49.06 18.71 47.83
CA LYS A 186 -49.50 17.58 46.98
C LYS A 186 -48.60 17.30 45.77
N ARG A 187 -47.41 16.77 46.05
CA ARG A 187 -46.87 15.67 45.25
C ARG A 187 -47.83 14.49 45.45
N GLU A 188 -48.85 14.41 44.60
CA GLU A 188 -49.43 13.11 44.30
C GLU A 188 -48.29 12.30 43.68
N THR A 189 -47.87 11.28 44.43
CA THR A 189 -47.14 10.13 43.93
C THR A 189 -47.97 9.49 42.82
N GLN A 190 -47.93 10.07 41.63
CA GLN A 190 -48.15 9.31 40.42
C GLN A 190 -46.97 8.34 40.34
N ASN A 191 -47.25 7.10 40.75
CA ASN A 191 -46.52 5.93 40.28
C ASN A 191 -46.31 6.09 38.78
N ILE A 192 -45.11 6.47 38.38
CA ILE A 192 -44.69 6.44 36.99
C ILE A 192 -44.60 4.96 36.66
N ALA A 193 -45.54 4.49 35.85
CA ALA A 193 -45.54 3.14 35.32
C ALA A 193 -44.20 2.88 34.59
N PRO A 194 -43.66 1.65 34.65
CA PRO A 194 -42.50 1.30 33.84
C PRO A 194 -42.76 1.61 32.36
N LEU A 195 -41.71 1.87 31.59
CA LEU A 195 -41.70 2.17 30.14
C LEU A 195 -42.45 1.15 29.23
N ALA A 196 -43.14 0.16 29.81
CA ALA A 196 -44.11 -0.72 29.17
C ALA A 196 -45.37 -0.01 28.62
N ALA A 197 -45.55 1.29 28.86
CA ALA A 197 -46.75 2.04 28.46
C ALA A 197 -46.65 2.76 27.10
N VAL A 198 -45.49 2.78 26.43
CA VAL A 198 -45.48 2.99 24.97
C VAL A 198 -45.54 1.60 24.36
N PRO A 199 -46.65 1.20 23.71
CA PRO A 199 -46.72 -0.12 23.09
C PRO A 199 -45.70 -0.19 21.96
N LEU A 200 -44.52 -0.74 22.25
CA LEU A 200 -43.58 -1.23 21.24
C LEU A 200 -44.24 -2.28 20.31
N ALA A 201 -45.42 -2.77 20.71
CA ALA A 201 -46.30 -3.72 20.05
C ALA A 201 -47.23 -3.11 18.96
N GLU A 202 -47.37 -1.78 18.85
CA GLU A 202 -48.15 -1.14 17.76
C GLU A 202 -47.30 -0.76 16.54
N LEU A 203 -46.06 -1.22 16.50
CA LEU A 203 -45.16 -0.96 15.38
C LEU A 203 -45.43 -1.98 14.26
N PRO A 204 -45.56 -1.53 13.00
CA PRO A 204 -46.10 -2.34 11.91
C PRO A 204 -45.28 -3.61 11.70
N GLU A 205 -45.99 -4.73 11.47
CA GLU A 205 -45.42 -6.08 11.32
C GLU A 205 -44.25 -6.10 10.32
N ILE A 206 -43.22 -6.87 10.68
CA ILE A 206 -41.89 -6.97 10.06
C ILE A 206 -41.93 -7.28 8.55
N GLU A 207 -42.99 -7.90 8.04
CA GLU A 207 -43.18 -8.14 6.59
C GLU A 207 -43.46 -6.85 5.81
N SER A 208 -44.14 -5.87 6.41
CA SER A 208 -44.39 -4.56 5.79
C SER A 208 -43.12 -3.69 5.70
N ALA A 209 -42.17 -3.89 6.63
CA ALA A 209 -40.89 -3.19 6.66
C ALA A 209 -39.92 -3.69 5.58
N ARG A 210 -40.00 -4.98 5.18
CA ARG A 210 -39.22 -5.54 4.07
C ARG A 210 -39.59 -4.95 2.70
N ALA A 211 -40.86 -4.54 2.55
CA ALA A 211 -41.39 -3.92 1.32
C ALA A 211 -41.15 -2.40 1.26
N ALA A 212 -40.72 -1.77 2.35
CA ALA A 212 -40.62 -0.33 2.49
C ALA A 212 -39.17 0.19 2.30
N ARG A 213 -38.59 -0.01 1.11
CA ARG A 213 -37.34 0.67 0.70
C ARG A 213 -37.36 1.07 -0.76
N PRO A 214 -36.88 2.28 -1.10
CA PRO A 214 -37.31 3.56 -0.57
C PRO A 214 -38.46 4.10 -1.43
N ARG A 215 -39.61 4.39 -0.82
CA ARG A 215 -40.37 5.55 -1.28
C ARG A 215 -39.51 6.74 -0.88
N GLN A 216 -39.04 7.54 -1.84
CA GLN A 216 -38.43 8.83 -1.50
C GLN A 216 -39.31 9.52 -0.46
N LEU A 217 -38.77 9.84 0.72
CA LEU A 217 -39.58 10.43 1.79
C LEU A 217 -40.26 11.69 1.26
N SER A 218 -41.57 11.80 1.50
CA SER A 218 -42.33 12.98 1.14
C SER A 218 -41.71 14.20 1.81
N ILE A 219 -41.79 15.37 1.16
CA ILE A 219 -41.31 16.64 1.74
C ILE A 219 -42.00 16.89 3.10
N SER A 220 -43.26 16.45 3.24
CA SER A 220 -43.98 16.51 4.52
C SER A 220 -43.38 15.62 5.61
N ASP A 221 -42.98 14.40 5.26
CA ASP A 221 -42.35 13.46 6.20
C ASP A 221 -40.97 13.95 6.62
N LYS A 222 -40.18 14.52 5.70
CA LYS A 222 -38.88 15.12 6.00
C LYS A 222 -39.01 16.28 7.00
N ARG A 223 -39.93 17.21 6.76
CA ARG A 223 -40.21 18.32 7.70
C ARG A 223 -40.69 17.82 9.06
N ARG A 224 -41.50 16.75 9.07
CA ARG A 224 -41.98 16.14 10.31
C ARG A 224 -40.82 15.51 11.10
N ILE A 225 -39.89 14.84 10.43
CA ILE A 225 -38.68 14.29 11.05
C ILE A 225 -37.84 15.42 11.65
N GLU A 226 -37.55 16.48 10.89
CA GLU A 226 -36.78 17.65 11.37
C GLU A 226 -37.42 18.26 12.63
N ALA A 227 -38.74 18.51 12.61
CA ALA A 227 -39.44 19.07 13.76
C ALA A 227 -39.39 18.16 15.01
N LEU A 228 -39.43 16.83 14.83
CA LEU A 228 -39.31 15.87 15.92
C LEU A 228 -37.88 15.82 16.48
N LEU A 229 -36.86 15.93 15.63
CA LEU A 229 -35.45 15.99 16.05
C LEU A 229 -35.17 17.27 16.84
N ASP A 230 -35.62 18.43 16.36
CA ASP A 230 -35.48 19.70 17.06
C ASP A 230 -36.14 19.63 18.45
N LYS A 231 -37.34 19.04 18.52
CA LYS A 231 -38.03 18.83 19.79
C LYS A 231 -37.26 17.89 20.72
N ALA A 232 -36.67 16.82 20.19
CA ALA A 232 -35.83 15.91 20.97
C ALA A 232 -34.61 16.65 21.54
N ASN A 233 -33.98 17.51 20.76
CA ASN A 233 -32.82 18.31 21.20
C ASN A 233 -33.19 19.25 22.34
N VAL A 234 -34.36 19.90 22.29
CA VAL A 234 -34.86 20.73 23.41
C VAL A 234 -35.04 19.90 24.68
N TYR A 235 -35.58 18.68 24.59
CA TYR A 235 -35.70 17.79 25.76
C TYR A 235 -34.34 17.35 26.31
N VAL A 236 -33.35 17.11 25.44
CA VAL A 236 -31.97 16.82 25.88
C VAL A 236 -31.38 18.00 26.63
N GLU A 237 -31.58 19.23 26.16
CA GLU A 237 -31.13 20.45 26.84
C GLU A 237 -31.84 20.66 28.19
N ALA A 238 -33.12 20.32 28.26
CA ALA A 238 -33.91 20.30 29.50
C ALA A 238 -33.54 19.14 30.45
N ASN A 239 -32.64 18.25 30.04
CA ASN A 239 -32.26 17.03 30.75
C ASN A 239 -33.43 16.04 30.98
N GLU A 240 -34.48 16.14 30.17
CA GLU A 240 -35.63 15.23 30.14
C GLU A 240 -35.35 14.09 29.14
N LEU A 241 -34.49 13.16 29.56
CA LEU A 241 -33.94 12.13 28.67
C LEU A 241 -35.01 11.15 28.15
N GLU A 242 -36.02 10.76 28.95
CA GLU A 242 -37.07 9.86 28.46
C GLU A 242 -37.95 10.53 27.38
N ALA A 243 -38.29 11.81 27.56
CA ALA A 243 -39.08 12.57 26.59
C ALA A 243 -38.34 12.77 25.27
N ALA A 244 -37.01 12.93 25.32
CA ALA A 244 -36.15 12.96 24.14
C ALA A 244 -36.19 11.62 23.37
N VAL A 245 -36.07 10.49 24.08
CA VAL A 245 -36.17 9.16 23.49
C VAL A 245 -37.52 8.94 22.81
N GLU A 246 -38.61 9.38 23.43
CA GLU A 246 -39.94 9.29 22.82
C GLU A 246 -40.01 10.01 21.46
N GLN A 247 -39.41 11.20 21.35
CA GLN A 247 -39.39 11.92 20.07
C GLN A 247 -38.53 11.21 19.02
N TRP A 248 -37.37 10.66 19.40
CA TRP A 248 -36.55 9.86 18.47
C TRP A 248 -37.26 8.58 18.02
N VAL A 249 -37.97 7.90 18.91
CA VAL A 249 -38.77 6.72 18.53
C VAL A 249 -39.87 7.09 17.52
N LYS A 250 -40.51 8.26 17.66
CA LYS A 250 -41.45 8.78 16.65
C LYS A 250 -40.78 9.06 15.30
N VAL A 251 -39.51 9.46 15.30
CA VAL A 251 -38.72 9.58 14.06
C VAL A 251 -38.48 8.19 13.45
N LEU A 252 -38.11 7.21 14.27
CA LEU A 252 -37.85 5.83 13.84
C LEU A 252 -39.11 5.11 13.34
N GLN A 253 -40.31 5.55 13.75
CA GLN A 253 -41.58 5.11 13.18
C GLN A 253 -41.77 5.54 11.73
N ILE A 254 -41.25 6.71 11.34
CA ILE A 254 -41.32 7.22 9.97
C ILE A 254 -40.19 6.59 9.14
N GLN A 255 -38.98 6.57 9.68
CA GLN A 255 -37.80 6.00 9.05
C GLN A 255 -37.03 5.13 10.05
N VAL A 256 -37.19 3.81 9.92
CA VAL A 256 -36.61 2.81 10.83
C VAL A 256 -35.08 2.87 10.91
N ASP A 257 -34.42 3.25 9.82
CA ASP A 257 -32.96 3.30 9.72
C ASP A 257 -32.38 4.72 9.79
N HIS A 258 -33.12 5.68 10.35
CA HIS A 258 -32.60 7.03 10.51
C HIS A 258 -31.39 7.06 11.46
N GLU A 259 -30.22 7.37 10.91
CA GLU A 259 -28.92 7.31 11.59
C GLU A 259 -28.84 8.16 12.88
N GLU A 260 -29.24 9.42 12.82
CA GLU A 260 -29.16 10.34 13.96
C GLU A 260 -30.10 9.95 15.11
N ALA A 261 -31.37 9.71 14.80
CA ALA A 261 -32.36 9.30 15.80
C ALA A 261 -31.96 7.96 16.45
N MET A 262 -31.51 6.99 15.65
CA MET A 262 -31.06 5.68 16.15
C MET A 262 -29.88 5.82 17.10
N ARG A 263 -28.83 6.53 16.67
CA ARG A 263 -27.62 6.75 17.47
C ARG A 263 -27.93 7.46 18.79
N SER A 264 -28.76 8.50 18.75
CA SER A 264 -29.10 9.30 19.93
C SER A 264 -29.99 8.52 20.91
N ALA A 265 -31.02 7.82 20.40
CA ALA A 265 -31.89 6.98 21.21
C ALA A 265 -31.11 5.86 21.91
N VAL A 266 -30.31 5.09 21.18
CA VAL A 266 -29.51 4.00 21.76
C VAL A 266 -28.52 4.54 22.80
N ARG A 267 -27.86 5.67 22.52
CA ARG A 267 -26.93 6.30 23.48
C ARG A 267 -27.63 6.68 24.78
N VAL A 268 -28.81 7.28 24.72
CA VAL A 268 -29.56 7.69 25.91
C VAL A 268 -30.14 6.48 26.65
N LEU A 269 -30.74 5.52 25.93
CA LEU A 269 -31.23 4.27 26.52
C LEU A 269 -30.12 3.50 27.23
N SER A 270 -28.93 3.42 26.63
CA SER A 270 -27.75 2.81 27.27
C SER A 270 -27.32 3.54 28.54
N LYS A 271 -27.46 4.88 28.62
CA LYS A 271 -27.18 5.65 29.84
C LYS A 271 -28.23 5.39 30.93
N LEU A 272 -29.49 5.26 30.53
CA LEU A 272 -30.61 4.96 31.42
C LEU A 272 -30.70 3.46 31.80
N LYS A 273 -29.78 2.63 31.31
CA LYS A 273 -29.70 1.17 31.53
C LYS A 273 -30.87 0.37 30.94
N TYR A 274 -31.65 0.95 30.04
CA TYR A 274 -32.67 0.25 29.26
C TYR A 274 -32.03 -0.44 28.04
N MET A 275 -31.19 -1.45 28.31
CA MET A 275 -30.38 -2.11 27.28
C MET A 275 -31.23 -2.95 26.31
N GLU A 276 -32.28 -3.62 26.83
CA GLU A 276 -33.19 -4.44 26.02
C GLU A 276 -33.98 -3.58 25.01
N ASP A 277 -34.45 -2.40 25.43
CA ASP A 277 -35.15 -1.48 24.52
C ASP A 277 -34.22 -0.96 23.43
N ALA A 278 -32.96 -0.68 23.77
CA ALA A 278 -31.95 -0.27 22.80
C ALA A 278 -31.64 -1.38 21.78
N LYS A 279 -31.52 -2.62 22.26
CA LYS A 279 -31.35 -3.81 21.42
C LYS A 279 -32.52 -3.97 20.46
N GLU A 280 -33.73 -3.89 20.96
CA GLU A 280 -34.93 -4.06 20.15
C GLU A 280 -35.02 -3.02 19.02
N LEU A 281 -34.70 -1.74 19.29
CA LEU A 281 -34.65 -0.70 18.25
C LEU A 281 -33.66 -1.03 17.14
N VAL A 282 -32.45 -1.47 17.51
CA VAL A 282 -31.39 -1.79 16.55
C VAL A 282 -31.73 -3.04 15.74
N TRP A 283 -32.21 -4.10 16.37
CA TRP A 283 -32.57 -5.36 15.69
C TRP A 283 -33.76 -5.17 14.75
N ARG A 284 -34.71 -4.28 15.07
CA ARG A 284 -35.77 -3.90 14.13
C ARG A 284 -35.22 -3.28 12.86
N ALA A 285 -34.23 -2.39 12.96
CA ALA A 285 -33.58 -1.80 11.79
C ALA A 285 -32.78 -2.83 10.97
N LEU A 286 -32.11 -3.77 11.64
CA LEU A 286 -31.42 -4.89 10.98
C LEU A 286 -32.40 -5.82 10.26
N ASN A 287 -33.51 -6.20 10.90
CA ASN A 287 -34.55 -7.04 10.31
C ASN A 287 -35.30 -6.33 9.18
N GLY A 288 -35.41 -5.00 9.26
CA GLY A 288 -35.85 -4.13 8.16
C GLY A 288 -34.85 -4.02 7.01
N GLY A 289 -33.68 -4.67 7.12
CA GLY A 289 -32.69 -4.85 6.06
C GLY A 289 -31.66 -3.73 5.92
N THR A 290 -31.39 -2.93 6.97
CA THR A 290 -30.58 -1.69 6.85
C THR A 290 -29.24 -1.90 6.15
N GLU A 291 -28.83 -0.91 5.36
CA GLU A 291 -27.52 -0.86 4.69
C GLU A 291 -26.57 0.12 5.39
N HIS A 292 -27.02 0.80 6.46
CA HIS A 292 -26.23 1.80 7.17
C HIS A 292 -25.23 1.12 8.14
N PRO A 293 -23.91 1.24 7.92
CA PRO A 293 -22.93 0.54 8.75
C PRO A 293 -22.94 0.96 10.22
N SER A 294 -23.32 2.20 10.52
CA SER A 294 -23.39 2.74 11.89
C SER A 294 -24.37 1.95 12.78
N ILE A 295 -25.47 1.46 12.21
CA ILE A 295 -26.46 0.66 12.94
C ILE A 295 -25.89 -0.72 13.28
N TYR A 296 -25.21 -1.36 12.33
CA TYR A 296 -24.54 -2.63 12.58
C TYR A 296 -23.40 -2.50 13.60
N LEU A 297 -22.60 -1.44 13.55
CA LEU A 297 -21.56 -1.20 14.55
C LEU A 297 -22.16 -1.08 15.96
N THR A 298 -23.31 -0.43 16.07
CA THR A 298 -24.07 -0.34 17.33
C THR A 298 -24.55 -1.72 17.77
N ALA A 299 -25.09 -2.53 16.85
CA ALA A 299 -25.52 -3.90 17.14
C ALA A 299 -24.38 -4.80 17.62
N ILE A 300 -23.19 -4.67 17.00
CA ILE A 300 -21.96 -5.37 17.40
C ILE A 300 -21.58 -4.97 18.82
N GLU A 301 -21.58 -3.68 19.16
CA GLU A 301 -21.26 -3.22 20.53
C GLU A 301 -22.23 -3.80 21.57
N ILE A 302 -23.53 -3.86 21.24
CA ILE A 302 -24.55 -4.46 22.11
C ILE A 302 -24.27 -5.97 22.30
N ALA A 303 -24.04 -6.72 21.21
CA ALA A 303 -23.75 -8.14 21.26
C ALA A 303 -22.44 -8.45 22.04
N GLU A 304 -21.41 -7.63 21.89
CA GLU A 304 -20.17 -7.75 22.64
C GLU A 304 -20.37 -7.54 24.15
N ARG A 305 -21.21 -6.57 24.52
CA ARG A 305 -21.53 -6.30 25.94
C ARG A 305 -22.28 -7.46 26.59
N GLU A 306 -23.12 -8.15 25.82
CA GLU A 306 -23.83 -9.36 26.27
C GLU A 306 -22.92 -10.60 26.28
N GLY A 307 -21.73 -10.52 25.68
CA GLY A 307 -20.81 -11.64 25.54
C GLY A 307 -21.18 -12.60 24.39
N ASP A 308 -22.15 -12.26 23.54
CA ASP A 308 -22.53 -13.02 22.36
C ASP A 308 -21.55 -12.75 21.21
N ARG A 309 -20.42 -13.45 21.26
CA ARG A 309 -19.37 -13.36 20.23
C ARG A 309 -19.83 -13.86 18.87
N VAL A 310 -20.76 -14.82 18.82
CA VAL A 310 -21.22 -15.44 17.57
C VAL A 310 -22.02 -14.44 16.77
N THR A 311 -23.00 -13.79 17.41
CA THR A 311 -23.80 -12.75 16.76
C THR A 311 -22.93 -11.56 16.37
N ALA A 312 -21.98 -11.15 17.23
CA ALA A 312 -21.06 -10.07 16.91
C ALA A 312 -20.23 -10.36 15.65
N ASP A 313 -19.68 -11.58 15.52
CA ASP A 313 -18.89 -11.96 14.34
C ASP A 313 -19.73 -12.08 13.06
N ASP A 314 -20.96 -12.62 13.13
CA ASP A 314 -21.88 -12.65 11.98
C ASP A 314 -22.22 -11.22 11.51
N LEU A 315 -22.47 -10.30 12.46
CA LEU A 315 -22.71 -8.90 12.13
C LEU A 315 -21.49 -8.23 11.49
N ARG A 316 -20.26 -8.54 11.93
CA ARG A 316 -19.03 -8.04 11.30
C ARG A 316 -18.89 -8.48 9.85
N ASP A 317 -19.13 -9.76 9.58
CA ASP A 317 -19.04 -10.33 8.23
C ASP A 317 -20.07 -9.65 7.30
N ARG A 318 -21.28 -9.37 7.80
CA ARG A 318 -22.31 -8.62 7.05
C ARG A 318 -21.89 -7.19 6.77
N VAL A 319 -21.32 -6.48 7.75
CA VAL A 319 -20.91 -5.06 7.59
C VAL A 319 -19.92 -4.87 6.45
N VAL A 320 -18.95 -5.78 6.31
CA VAL A 320 -17.92 -5.70 5.28
C VAL A 320 -18.50 -5.86 3.86
N GLN A 321 -19.68 -6.50 3.73
CA GLN A 321 -20.37 -6.68 2.45
C GLN A 321 -21.30 -5.52 2.08
N LEU A 322 -21.52 -4.55 2.98
CA LEU A 322 -22.43 -3.44 2.71
C LEU A 322 -21.82 -2.47 1.69
N SER A 323 -22.66 -2.00 0.76
CA SER A 323 -22.29 -1.02 -0.28
C SER A 323 -21.78 0.29 0.31
N GLN A 324 -22.30 0.69 1.47
CA GLN A 324 -21.97 1.94 2.17
C GLN A 324 -20.80 1.80 3.17
N ALA A 325 -20.17 0.63 3.26
CA ALA A 325 -19.03 0.42 4.14
C ALA A 325 -17.85 1.28 3.68
N ASN A 326 -17.46 2.25 4.52
CA ASN A 326 -16.33 3.12 4.26
C ASN A 326 -15.03 2.53 4.84
N GLU A 327 -13.90 3.09 4.42
CA GLU A 327 -12.55 2.74 4.90
C GLU A 327 -12.48 2.66 6.44
N SER A 328 -13.11 3.60 7.16
CA SER A 328 -13.06 3.65 8.62
C SER A 328 -13.77 2.45 9.26
N VAL A 329 -14.91 2.03 8.70
CA VAL A 329 -15.67 0.88 9.19
C VAL A 329 -14.86 -0.40 8.96
N VAL A 330 -14.28 -0.57 7.78
CA VAL A 330 -13.43 -1.73 7.45
C VAL A 330 -12.26 -1.83 8.42
N ILE A 331 -11.56 -0.73 8.67
CA ILE A 331 -10.44 -0.69 9.63
C ILE A 331 -10.92 -1.06 11.03
N HIS A 332 -12.08 -0.57 11.47
CA HIS A 332 -12.60 -0.88 12.80
C HIS A 332 -12.85 -2.39 12.98
N ILE A 333 -13.42 -3.04 11.96
CA ILE A 333 -13.63 -4.50 11.96
C ILE A 333 -12.30 -5.25 11.90
N ALA A 334 -11.37 -4.82 11.05
CA ALA A 334 -10.06 -5.44 10.95
C ALA A 334 -9.29 -5.34 12.27
N ASP A 335 -9.25 -4.17 12.91
CA ASP A 335 -8.56 -3.94 14.18
C ASP A 335 -9.09 -4.85 15.30
N TYR A 336 -10.38 -5.20 15.28
CA TYR A 336 -10.93 -6.21 16.18
C TYR A 336 -10.31 -7.59 15.95
N PHE A 337 -10.25 -8.04 14.69
CA PHE A 337 -9.62 -9.32 14.35
C PHE A 337 -8.12 -9.33 14.64
N ILE A 338 -7.43 -8.19 14.48
CA ILE A 338 -6.03 -8.04 14.87
C ILE A 338 -5.87 -8.21 16.38
N ARG A 339 -6.67 -7.52 17.20
CA ARG A 339 -6.60 -7.61 18.67
C ARG A 339 -6.92 -9.01 19.20
N THR A 340 -7.82 -9.73 18.52
CA THR A 340 -8.17 -11.12 18.86
C THR A 340 -7.21 -12.15 18.26
N LYS A 341 -6.13 -11.71 17.60
CA LYS A 341 -5.14 -12.54 16.91
C LYS A 341 -5.71 -13.41 15.80
N ALA A 342 -6.89 -13.07 15.28
CA ALA A 342 -7.51 -13.69 14.13
C ALA A 342 -6.94 -13.09 12.82
N TYR A 343 -5.61 -13.19 12.64
CA TYR A 343 -4.88 -12.52 11.56
C TYR A 343 -5.40 -12.88 10.16
N ALA A 344 -5.75 -14.16 9.92
CA ALA A 344 -6.31 -14.60 8.65
C ALA A 344 -7.63 -13.91 8.30
N ARG A 345 -8.53 -13.70 9.27
CA ARG A 345 -9.79 -12.97 9.06
C ARG A 345 -9.53 -11.47 8.87
N ALA A 346 -8.58 -10.90 9.60
CA ALA A 346 -8.18 -9.51 9.43
C ALA A 346 -7.66 -9.24 8.00
N LEU A 347 -6.79 -10.10 7.47
CA LEU A 347 -6.30 -10.00 6.10
C LEU A 347 -7.41 -10.14 5.07
N ASP A 348 -8.32 -11.11 5.23
CA ASP A 348 -9.44 -11.31 4.31
C ASP A 348 -10.32 -10.05 4.21
N VAL A 349 -10.68 -9.43 5.35
CA VAL A 349 -11.45 -8.19 5.39
C VAL A 349 -10.70 -7.03 4.72
N LEU A 350 -9.43 -6.83 5.06
CA LEU A 350 -8.62 -5.74 4.51
C LEU A 350 -8.35 -5.91 3.01
N GLN A 351 -8.04 -7.12 2.55
CA GLN A 351 -7.75 -7.40 1.14
C GLN A 351 -9.00 -7.29 0.26
N LYS A 352 -10.16 -7.76 0.73
CA LYS A 352 -11.45 -7.59 0.02
C LYS A 352 -11.85 -6.13 -0.13
N SER A 353 -11.39 -5.25 0.75
CA SER A 353 -11.65 -3.81 0.68
C SER A 353 -10.69 -3.05 -0.24
N LEU A 354 -9.60 -3.66 -0.68
CA LEU A 354 -8.58 -3.00 -1.47
C LEU A 354 -9.06 -2.58 -2.89
N PRO A 355 -9.94 -3.34 -3.59
CA PRO A 355 -10.51 -2.90 -4.86
C PRO A 355 -11.38 -1.65 -4.74
N SER A 356 -12.09 -1.46 -3.62
CA SER A 356 -12.90 -0.25 -3.38
C SER A 356 -12.07 0.92 -2.84
N HIS A 357 -10.92 0.63 -2.23
CA HIS A 357 -10.03 1.63 -1.63
C HIS A 357 -8.55 1.43 -2.01
N PRO A 358 -8.18 1.51 -3.31
CA PRO A 358 -6.84 1.17 -3.78
C PRO A 358 -5.73 2.09 -3.26
N ASP A 359 -6.08 3.33 -2.93
CA ASP A 359 -5.15 4.39 -2.50
C ASP A 359 -5.21 4.66 -0.98
N SER A 360 -5.89 3.79 -0.22
CA SER A 360 -5.95 3.90 1.23
C SER A 360 -4.61 3.49 1.85
N GLN A 361 -3.80 4.48 2.22
CA GLN A 361 -2.58 4.27 3.01
C GLN A 361 -2.90 3.59 4.34
N LYS A 362 -4.07 3.88 4.92
CA LYS A 362 -4.44 3.30 6.21
C LYS A 362 -4.63 1.79 6.10
N ILE A 363 -5.39 1.31 5.11
CA ILE A 363 -5.62 -0.11 4.91
C ILE A 363 -4.30 -0.83 4.60
N LEU A 364 -3.45 -0.25 3.75
CA LEU A 364 -2.15 -0.83 3.39
C LEU A 364 -1.23 -0.98 4.61
N VAL A 365 -1.11 0.04 5.46
CA VAL A 365 -0.33 -0.05 6.70
C VAL A 365 -0.88 -1.12 7.64
N ARG A 366 -2.22 -1.28 7.72
CA ARG A 366 -2.85 -2.32 8.55
C ARG A 366 -2.51 -3.70 8.02
N ILE A 367 -2.55 -3.91 6.71
CA ILE A 367 -2.14 -5.17 6.08
C ILE A 367 -0.67 -5.45 6.39
N GLY A 368 0.22 -4.46 6.22
CA GLY A 368 1.64 -4.58 6.59
C GLY A 368 1.83 -4.97 8.06
N ASN A 369 1.14 -4.28 8.98
CA ASN A 369 1.18 -4.61 10.41
C ASN A 369 0.72 -6.05 10.69
N VAL A 370 -0.30 -6.56 9.98
CA VAL A 370 -0.76 -7.93 10.17
C VAL A 370 0.28 -8.94 9.69
N TYR A 371 0.93 -8.69 8.55
CA TYR A 371 2.01 -9.56 8.08
C TYR A 371 3.26 -9.49 8.97
N ASP A 372 3.58 -8.31 9.51
CA ASP A 372 4.64 -8.11 10.51
C ASP A 372 4.40 -8.99 11.76
N GLU A 373 3.17 -8.95 12.30
CA GLU A 373 2.75 -9.76 13.45
C GLU A 373 2.74 -11.28 13.15
N MET A 374 2.54 -11.65 11.88
CA MET A 374 2.65 -13.05 11.44
C MET A 374 4.09 -13.50 11.18
N GLY A 375 5.09 -12.60 11.26
CA GLY A 375 6.48 -12.87 10.94
C GLY A 375 6.78 -12.97 9.43
N ASN A 376 5.84 -12.55 8.57
CA ASN A 376 6.06 -12.50 7.13
C ASN A 376 6.65 -11.14 6.74
N GLU A 377 7.96 -11.00 6.93
CA GLU A 377 8.69 -9.74 6.69
C GLU A 377 8.64 -9.30 5.22
N ALA A 378 8.59 -10.24 4.28
CA ALA A 378 8.59 -9.93 2.84
C ALA A 378 7.31 -9.22 2.41
N GLU A 379 6.15 -9.79 2.75
CA GLU A 379 4.86 -9.16 2.46
C GLU A 379 4.68 -7.88 3.27
N SER A 380 5.08 -7.87 4.54
CA SER A 380 5.03 -6.69 5.39
C SER A 380 5.76 -5.49 4.76
N ALA A 381 7.01 -5.68 4.35
CA ALA A 381 7.81 -4.65 3.69
C ALA A 381 7.19 -4.18 2.38
N HIS A 382 6.63 -5.09 1.57
CA HIS A 382 5.95 -4.74 0.32
C HIS A 382 4.74 -3.81 0.56
N TYR A 383 3.89 -4.12 1.54
CA TYR A 383 2.72 -3.28 1.84
C TYR A 383 3.10 -1.93 2.47
N TYR A 384 4.17 -1.87 3.28
CA TYR A 384 4.69 -0.60 3.78
C TYR A 384 5.29 0.26 2.68
N ASP A 385 6.08 -0.31 1.76
CA ASP A 385 6.63 0.42 0.62
C ASP A 385 5.51 1.01 -0.25
N ARG A 386 4.49 0.20 -0.56
CA ARG A 386 3.31 0.67 -1.30
C ARG A 386 2.58 1.80 -0.56
N ALA A 387 2.43 1.71 0.77
CA ALA A 387 1.81 2.77 1.57
C ALA A 387 2.65 4.06 1.57
N ALA A 388 3.98 3.96 1.66
CA ALA A 388 4.90 5.09 1.63
C ALA A 388 4.90 5.79 0.26
N GLN A 389 4.85 5.03 -0.83
CA GLN A 389 4.82 5.54 -2.21
C GLN A 389 3.58 6.40 -2.51
N LEU A 390 2.44 6.09 -1.89
CA LEU A 390 1.21 6.88 -2.04
C LEU A 390 1.33 8.29 -1.42
N GLY A 391 2.28 8.52 -0.51
CA GLY A 391 2.52 9.84 0.06
C GLY A 391 3.29 9.80 1.37
N THR A 392 4.54 10.24 1.35
CA THR A 392 5.42 10.34 2.53
C THR A 392 5.10 11.52 3.46
N GLY A 393 4.20 12.41 3.04
CA GLY A 393 3.78 13.58 3.84
C GLY A 393 2.66 13.31 4.84
N THR A 394 2.01 12.14 4.79
CA THR A 394 0.93 11.76 5.71
C THR A 394 1.47 11.05 6.94
N LYS A 395 0.70 11.04 8.04
CA LYS A 395 1.09 10.34 9.27
C LYS A 395 1.30 8.85 9.01
N GLU A 396 0.42 8.28 8.18
CA GLU A 396 0.42 6.88 7.77
C GLU A 396 1.60 6.55 6.85
N GLY A 397 1.92 7.42 5.90
CA GLY A 397 3.10 7.25 5.04
C GLY A 397 4.41 7.36 5.81
N GLN A 398 4.51 8.30 6.77
CA GLN A 398 5.66 8.40 7.68
C GLN A 398 5.78 7.18 8.59
N LEU A 399 4.65 6.65 9.07
CA LEU A 399 4.64 5.41 9.85
C LEU A 399 5.12 4.22 9.01
N ALA A 400 4.64 4.13 7.76
CA ALA A 400 5.06 3.09 6.81
C ALA A 400 6.55 3.18 6.52
N ASP A 401 7.07 4.37 6.23
CA ASP A 401 8.50 4.61 5.95
C ASP A 401 9.38 4.28 7.17
N LYS A 402 8.95 4.69 8.37
CA LYS A 402 9.62 4.31 9.63
C LYS A 402 9.63 2.80 9.83
N LYS A 403 8.50 2.12 9.60
CA LYS A 403 8.42 0.66 9.67
C LYS A 403 9.32 0.02 8.62
N MET A 404 9.35 0.56 7.41
CA MET A 404 10.20 0.10 6.32
C MET A 404 11.70 0.20 6.67
N SER A 405 12.12 1.25 7.40
CA SER A 405 13.51 1.41 7.84
C SER A 405 14.03 0.33 8.78
N GLN A 406 13.13 -0.47 9.37
CA GLN A 406 13.49 -1.62 10.23
C GLN A 406 13.84 -2.86 9.41
N TYR A 407 13.42 -2.93 8.14
CA TYR A 407 13.72 -4.04 7.25
C TYR A 407 15.04 -3.76 6.50
N VAL A 408 15.78 -4.83 6.18
CA VAL A 408 16.94 -4.74 5.29
C VAL A 408 16.48 -4.13 3.96
N PRO A 409 17.19 -3.14 3.39
CA PRO A 409 16.75 -2.45 2.17
C PRO A 409 16.51 -3.47 1.06
N MET A 410 15.24 -3.66 0.72
CA MET A 410 14.87 -4.46 -0.44
C MET A 410 15.18 -3.64 -1.68
N LEU A 411 16.25 -3.98 -2.40
CA LEU A 411 16.46 -3.41 -3.74
C LEU A 411 15.27 -3.79 -4.61
N SER A 412 14.48 -2.81 -5.01
CA SER A 412 13.39 -2.98 -5.96
C SER A 412 13.96 -3.49 -7.30
N ASP A 413 13.21 -4.35 -8.02
CA ASP A 413 13.56 -4.81 -9.38
C ASP A 413 13.93 -3.66 -10.33
N LYS A 414 13.35 -2.46 -10.13
CA LYS A 414 13.68 -1.26 -10.89
C LYS A 414 15.13 -0.82 -10.72
N GLU A 415 15.70 -0.99 -9.53
CA GLU A 415 17.09 -0.65 -9.21
C GLU A 415 18.04 -1.72 -9.73
N ARG A 416 17.66 -3.01 -9.59
CA ARG A 416 18.48 -4.15 -10.02
C ARG A 416 18.67 -4.24 -11.54
N GLY A 417 17.65 -3.85 -12.32
CA GLY A 417 17.67 -3.89 -13.78
C GLY A 417 18.18 -2.62 -14.48
N SER A 418 18.61 -1.61 -13.72
CA SER A 418 19.01 -0.30 -14.27
C SER A 418 20.44 -0.31 -14.81
N LEU A 419 20.60 -0.05 -16.11
CA LEU A 419 21.91 0.09 -16.75
C LEU A 419 22.72 1.24 -16.12
N LEU A 420 22.04 2.32 -15.72
CA LEU A 420 22.69 3.54 -15.22
C LEU A 420 23.31 3.33 -13.83
N MET A 421 22.70 2.49 -12.99
CA MET A 421 23.27 2.13 -11.68
C MET A 421 24.50 1.24 -11.84
N ALA A 422 24.47 0.27 -12.75
CA ALA A 422 25.65 -0.56 -13.05
C ALA A 422 26.81 0.28 -13.61
N TRP A 423 26.53 1.27 -14.45
CA TRP A 423 27.54 2.23 -14.93
C TRP A 423 28.09 3.11 -13.79
N ARG A 424 27.24 3.53 -12.85
CA ARG A 424 27.68 4.27 -11.66
C ARG A 424 28.65 3.47 -10.80
N GLU A 425 28.40 2.18 -10.61
CA GLU A 425 29.32 1.28 -9.89
C GLU A 425 30.62 1.05 -10.68
N ALA A 426 30.52 0.89 -12.01
CA ALA A 426 31.68 0.71 -12.89
C ALA A 426 32.62 1.92 -12.93
N LEU A 427 32.09 3.13 -12.72
CA LEU A 427 32.90 4.34 -12.58
C LEU A 427 33.91 4.23 -11.43
N GLY A 428 33.62 3.48 -10.36
CA GLY A 428 34.55 3.25 -9.26
C GLY A 428 35.85 2.56 -9.70
N PHE A 429 35.77 1.63 -10.65
CA PHE A 429 36.96 1.00 -11.25
C PHE A 429 37.76 1.98 -12.11
N GLY A 430 37.07 2.86 -12.85
CA GLY A 430 37.69 3.92 -13.64
C GLY A 430 38.40 4.96 -12.77
N THR A 431 37.76 5.42 -11.69
CA THR A 431 38.38 6.38 -10.77
C THR A 431 39.58 5.78 -10.05
N ALA A 432 39.51 4.53 -9.61
CA ALA A 432 40.64 3.82 -9.03
C ALA A 432 41.81 3.72 -10.03
N ALA A 433 41.55 3.28 -11.26
CA ALA A 433 42.56 3.20 -12.31
C ALA A 433 43.17 4.57 -12.65
N LEU A 434 42.36 5.64 -12.63
CA LEU A 434 42.82 7.01 -12.87
C LEU A 434 43.77 7.50 -11.77
N LEU A 435 43.44 7.23 -10.50
CA LEU A 435 44.31 7.58 -9.38
C LEU A 435 45.64 6.83 -9.43
N LEU A 436 45.60 5.54 -9.75
CA LEU A 436 46.81 4.74 -9.92
C LEU A 436 47.65 5.23 -11.12
N ALA A 437 47.01 5.60 -12.22
CA ALA A 437 47.68 6.17 -13.38
C ALA A 437 48.31 7.53 -13.07
N PHE A 438 47.62 8.35 -12.28
CA PHE A 438 48.11 9.63 -11.81
C PHE A 438 49.33 9.45 -10.90
N GLN A 439 49.31 8.47 -10.01
CA GLN A 439 50.45 8.12 -9.16
C GLN A 439 51.65 7.62 -9.97
N ASP A 440 51.46 6.69 -10.91
CA ASP A 440 52.53 6.16 -11.78
C ASP A 440 53.09 7.23 -12.73
N ALA A 441 52.30 8.25 -13.09
CA ALA A 441 52.72 9.41 -13.88
C ALA A 441 53.45 10.50 -13.05
N GLY A 442 53.78 10.23 -11.78
CA GLY A 442 54.46 11.18 -10.90
C GLY A 442 53.59 12.34 -10.47
N LEU A 443 52.29 12.11 -10.26
CA LEU A 443 51.29 13.11 -9.86
C LEU A 443 51.14 14.26 -10.87
N ASN A 444 51.37 14.00 -12.15
CA ASN A 444 51.20 14.97 -13.22
C ASN A 444 50.22 14.47 -14.29
N PHE A 445 49.05 15.11 -14.36
CA PHE A 445 47.99 14.70 -15.29
C PHE A 445 48.37 14.82 -16.77
N LEU A 446 49.25 15.77 -17.10
CA LEU A 446 49.70 15.99 -18.48
C LEU A 446 50.64 14.86 -18.96
N ASN A 447 51.23 14.10 -18.03
CA ASN A 447 52.17 13.02 -18.30
C ASN A 447 51.54 11.62 -18.30
N LEU A 448 50.21 11.49 -18.21
CA LEU A 448 49.56 10.18 -18.22
C LEU A 448 49.91 9.37 -19.47
N GLY A 449 49.93 10.04 -20.64
CA GLY A 449 50.18 9.39 -21.93
C GLY A 449 49.02 8.49 -22.39
N GLY A 450 49.05 8.10 -23.66
CA GLY A 450 47.95 7.32 -24.28
C GLY A 450 47.73 5.94 -23.65
N ALA A 451 48.80 5.28 -23.20
CA ALA A 451 48.72 3.94 -22.62
C ALA A 451 47.93 3.92 -21.30
N ARG A 452 48.15 4.88 -20.39
CA ARG A 452 47.43 4.95 -19.12
C ARG A 452 45.98 5.36 -19.30
N TRP A 453 45.69 6.29 -20.22
CA TRP A 453 44.31 6.63 -20.59
C TRP A 453 43.55 5.43 -21.17
N MET A 454 44.20 4.62 -21.99
CA MET A 454 43.65 3.36 -22.47
C MET A 454 43.39 2.38 -21.32
N GLY A 455 44.31 2.30 -20.34
CA GLY A 455 44.13 1.52 -19.11
C GLY A 455 42.91 1.94 -18.31
N VAL A 456 42.69 3.24 -18.11
CA VAL A 456 41.49 3.78 -17.44
C VAL A 456 40.21 3.40 -18.19
N GLY A 457 40.19 3.53 -19.51
CA GLY A 457 39.05 3.11 -20.33
C GLY A 457 38.77 1.61 -20.23
N LEU A 458 39.82 0.79 -20.24
CA LEU A 458 39.74 -0.66 -20.10
C LEU A 458 39.22 -1.07 -18.71
N ALA A 459 39.58 -0.31 -17.66
CA ALA A 459 39.09 -0.54 -16.30
C ALA A 459 37.58 -0.28 -16.16
N ILE A 460 37.06 0.76 -16.81
CA ILE A 460 35.61 1.06 -16.80
C ILE A 460 34.84 -0.06 -17.51
N VAL A 461 35.30 -0.48 -18.68
CA VAL A 461 34.64 -1.57 -19.45
C VAL A 461 34.75 -2.90 -18.70
N GLY A 462 35.93 -3.23 -18.18
CA GLY A 462 36.16 -4.45 -17.40
C GLY A 462 35.34 -4.49 -16.11
N GLY A 463 35.27 -3.37 -15.39
CA GLY A 463 34.45 -3.22 -14.19
C GLY A 463 32.96 -3.38 -14.48
N TYR A 464 32.45 -2.78 -15.57
CA TYR A 464 31.05 -2.93 -15.98
C TYR A 464 30.68 -4.39 -16.29
N LEU A 465 31.55 -5.13 -17.00
CA LEU A 465 31.32 -6.54 -17.30
C LEU A 465 31.35 -7.40 -16.04
N LEU A 466 32.27 -7.12 -15.10
CA LEU A 466 32.38 -7.83 -13.84
C LEU A 466 31.14 -7.61 -12.94
N ILE A 467 30.70 -6.36 -12.80
CA ILE A 467 29.48 -5.97 -12.06
C ILE A 467 28.24 -6.62 -12.68
N THR A 468 28.13 -6.60 -14.01
CA THR A 468 27.01 -7.24 -14.72
C THR A 468 26.99 -8.76 -14.51
N ALA A 469 28.16 -9.39 -14.34
CA ALA A 469 28.27 -10.82 -14.05
C ALA A 469 27.90 -11.19 -12.60
N THR A 470 28.19 -10.31 -11.63
CA THR A 470 28.08 -10.61 -10.19
C THR A 470 26.92 -9.89 -9.50
N SER A 471 26.87 -8.55 -9.52
CA SER A 471 25.93 -7.74 -8.74
C SER A 471 24.65 -7.37 -9.47
N SER A 472 24.68 -7.22 -10.80
CA SER A 472 23.51 -6.81 -11.61
C SER A 472 23.27 -7.74 -12.82
N PRO A 473 22.88 -9.02 -12.59
CA PRO A 473 22.61 -9.97 -13.67
C PRO A 473 21.24 -9.80 -14.36
N GLN A 474 20.39 -8.93 -13.83
CA GLN A 474 18.97 -8.76 -14.22
C GLN A 474 18.74 -7.58 -15.20
N GLN A 475 19.76 -7.19 -15.97
CA GLN A 475 19.66 -6.06 -16.89
C GLN A 475 18.67 -6.35 -18.04
N ARG A 476 17.63 -5.52 -18.18
CA ARG A 476 16.53 -5.74 -19.14
C ARG A 476 16.98 -5.90 -20.60
N GLY A 477 17.95 -5.09 -21.03
CA GLY A 477 18.44 -5.11 -22.41
C GLY A 477 19.32 -6.33 -22.70
N LEU A 478 20.38 -6.50 -21.91
CA LEU A 478 21.35 -7.59 -22.05
C LEU A 478 20.74 -8.97 -21.73
N GLY A 479 19.88 -9.04 -20.71
CA GLY A 479 19.14 -10.25 -20.37
C GLY A 479 18.26 -10.74 -21.53
N ARG A 480 17.48 -9.86 -22.18
CA ARG A 480 16.70 -10.24 -23.37
C ARG A 480 17.58 -10.62 -24.56
N LEU A 481 18.65 -9.85 -24.80
CA LEU A 481 19.55 -10.07 -25.93
C LEU A 481 20.26 -11.44 -25.84
N MET A 482 20.65 -11.86 -24.64
CA MET A 482 21.35 -13.13 -24.40
C MET A 482 20.40 -14.31 -24.12
N GLY A 483 19.10 -14.17 -24.39
CA GLY A 483 18.13 -15.25 -24.21
C GLY A 483 17.83 -15.60 -22.75
N GLY A 484 18.04 -14.63 -21.85
CA GLY A 484 17.69 -14.74 -20.43
C GLY A 484 16.21 -14.98 -20.25
N ARG A 485 15.87 -15.95 -19.41
CA ARG A 485 14.50 -16.28 -19.03
C ARG A 485 14.18 -15.62 -17.69
N VAL A 486 12.92 -15.30 -17.47
CA VAL A 486 12.42 -14.99 -16.14
C VAL A 486 12.41 -16.33 -15.38
N PRO A 487 13.03 -16.45 -14.20
CA PRO A 487 12.90 -17.64 -13.37
C PRO A 487 11.41 -17.94 -13.13
N GLU A 488 10.99 -19.19 -13.31
CA GLU A 488 9.61 -19.56 -12.95
C GLU A 488 9.43 -19.48 -11.42
N GLU A 489 8.20 -19.16 -10.99
CA GLU A 489 7.82 -19.03 -9.58
C GLU A 489 8.36 -20.20 -8.75
N GLY A 490 9.06 -19.89 -7.65
CA GLY A 490 9.65 -20.90 -6.75
C GLY A 490 11.06 -21.39 -7.08
N PHE A 491 11.92 -20.57 -7.71
CA PHE A 491 13.37 -20.83 -7.70
C PHE A 491 13.98 -20.18 -6.46
N ASP A 492 14.13 -20.97 -5.40
CA ASP A 492 14.95 -20.67 -4.23
C ASP A 492 16.36 -20.34 -4.72
N GLY A 493 16.69 -19.04 -4.76
CA GLY A 493 18.07 -18.63 -4.88
C GLY A 493 18.87 -19.33 -3.79
N GLU A 494 19.97 -19.99 -4.16
CA GLU A 494 20.87 -20.59 -3.18
C GLU A 494 21.09 -19.61 -2.04
N GLU A 495 20.80 -20.04 -0.81
CA GLU A 495 21.05 -19.29 0.42
C GLU A 495 22.54 -18.97 0.50
N HIS A 496 22.94 -17.84 -0.06
CA HIS A 496 24.17 -17.16 0.27
C HIS A 496 23.75 -15.95 1.10
N GLY A 497 23.90 -16.12 2.41
CA GLY A 497 23.39 -15.22 3.44
C GLY A 497 23.60 -13.75 3.10
N GLY A 498 22.50 -13.00 3.08
CA GLY A 498 22.57 -11.55 3.13
C GLY A 498 21.34 -10.77 2.70
N VAL A 499 20.50 -11.28 1.78
CA VAL A 499 19.39 -10.46 1.24
C VAL A 499 18.22 -11.33 0.81
N ILE A 500 17.02 -11.06 1.36
CA ILE A 500 15.76 -11.61 0.88
C ILE A 500 15.54 -11.08 -0.55
N GLN A 501 15.62 -11.96 -1.54
CA GLN A 501 15.49 -11.59 -2.95
C GLN A 501 14.03 -11.72 -3.38
N GLN A 502 13.42 -10.62 -3.85
CA GLN A 502 12.15 -10.67 -4.57
C GLN A 502 12.25 -11.66 -5.74
N GLU A 503 11.15 -12.35 -6.01
CA GLU A 503 10.92 -13.06 -7.27
C GLU A 503 11.07 -12.05 -8.42
N THR A 504 12.23 -12.08 -9.08
CA THR A 504 12.54 -11.05 -10.07
C THR A 504 11.76 -11.32 -11.35
N ALA A 505 10.89 -10.39 -11.75
CA ALA A 505 10.16 -10.46 -13.03
C ALA A 505 11.04 -10.11 -14.25
N LEU A 506 12.36 -9.98 -14.03
CA LEU A 506 13.33 -9.53 -15.03
C LEU A 506 14.06 -10.72 -15.64
N PRO A 507 14.35 -10.67 -16.96
CA PRO A 507 15.13 -11.71 -17.61
C PRO A 507 16.55 -11.71 -17.05
N MET A 508 16.97 -12.83 -16.48
CA MET A 508 18.31 -12.99 -15.90
C MET A 508 19.28 -13.51 -16.96
N ILE A 509 20.49 -12.94 -17.01
CA ILE A 509 21.55 -13.42 -17.90
C ILE A 509 21.90 -14.88 -17.52
N PRO A 510 21.95 -15.83 -18.48
CA PRO A 510 22.26 -17.23 -18.21
C PRO A 510 23.58 -17.40 -17.42
N ALA A 511 23.65 -18.37 -16.51
CA ALA A 511 24.82 -18.58 -15.66
C ALA A 511 26.13 -18.74 -16.47
N ALA A 512 26.09 -19.48 -17.59
CA ALA A 512 27.24 -19.63 -18.49
C ALA A 512 27.71 -18.29 -19.07
N ALA A 513 26.76 -17.43 -19.48
CA ALA A 513 27.08 -16.09 -19.99
C ALA A 513 27.65 -15.19 -18.90
N ARG A 514 27.18 -15.31 -17.64
CA ARG A 514 27.75 -14.57 -16.49
C ARG A 514 29.19 -14.97 -16.20
N VAL A 515 29.50 -16.26 -16.24
CA VAL A 515 30.89 -16.74 -16.06
C VAL A 515 31.80 -16.17 -17.16
N ILE A 516 31.34 -16.19 -18.42
CA ILE A 516 32.11 -15.61 -19.54
C ILE A 516 32.32 -14.11 -19.34
N LEU A 517 31.26 -13.35 -19.04
CA LEU A 517 31.33 -11.90 -18.78
C LEU A 517 32.28 -11.58 -17.63
N GLY A 518 32.21 -12.35 -16.54
CA GLY A 518 33.09 -12.19 -15.38
C GLY A 518 34.56 -12.45 -15.71
N LEU A 519 34.85 -13.52 -16.45
CA LEU A 519 36.22 -13.85 -16.89
C LEU A 519 36.78 -12.80 -17.86
N VAL A 520 35.98 -12.35 -18.83
CA VAL A 520 36.38 -11.28 -19.75
C VAL A 520 36.61 -9.99 -18.99
N GLY A 521 35.69 -9.61 -18.08
CA GLY A 521 35.82 -8.42 -17.24
C GLY A 521 37.09 -8.44 -16.39
N ALA A 522 37.36 -9.58 -15.72
CA ALA A 522 38.59 -9.77 -14.94
C ALA A 522 39.85 -9.66 -15.80
N GLY A 523 39.87 -10.28 -17.00
CA GLY A 523 41.00 -10.17 -17.93
C GLY A 523 41.26 -8.73 -18.39
N LEU A 524 40.20 -7.97 -18.68
CA LEU A 524 40.31 -6.55 -19.01
C LEU A 524 40.85 -5.72 -17.85
N LEU A 525 40.46 -6.01 -16.61
CA LEU A 525 40.99 -5.33 -15.42
C LEU A 525 42.48 -5.63 -15.19
N VAL A 526 42.94 -6.86 -15.46
CA VAL A 526 44.38 -7.20 -15.41
C VAL A 526 45.15 -6.42 -16.49
N GLY A 527 44.63 -6.37 -17.72
CA GLY A 527 45.22 -5.56 -18.79
C GLY A 527 45.24 -4.06 -18.45
N ALA A 528 44.18 -3.56 -17.82
CA ALA A 528 44.08 -2.18 -17.37
C ALA A 528 45.16 -1.86 -16.34
N LEU A 529 45.35 -2.74 -15.36
CA LEU A 529 46.38 -2.61 -14.33
C LEU A 529 47.78 -2.54 -14.95
N ALA A 530 48.09 -3.42 -15.91
CA ALA A 530 49.38 -3.44 -16.60
C ALA A 530 49.66 -2.14 -17.37
N LEU A 531 48.63 -1.56 -18.00
CA LEU A 531 48.74 -0.28 -18.72
C LEU A 531 48.90 0.91 -17.77
N VAL A 532 48.17 0.89 -16.65
CA VAL A 532 48.21 1.92 -15.62
C VAL A 532 49.59 1.97 -14.93
N PHE A 533 50.19 0.81 -14.64
CA PHE A 533 51.52 0.66 -14.03
C PHE A 533 52.66 0.56 -15.05
N SER A 534 52.47 1.06 -16.27
CA SER A 534 53.44 0.84 -17.35
C SER A 534 54.86 1.35 -17.03
N THR A 535 55.02 2.42 -16.24
CA THR A 535 56.36 2.90 -15.85
C THR A 535 56.95 2.05 -14.72
N ALA A 536 56.19 1.81 -13.65
CA ALA A 536 56.66 0.95 -12.55
C ALA A 536 57.04 -0.46 -13.04
N LEU A 537 56.25 -1.06 -13.93
CA LEU A 537 56.54 -2.38 -14.50
C LEU A 537 57.79 -2.38 -15.38
N ARG A 538 58.01 -1.32 -16.17
CA ARG A 538 59.23 -1.16 -16.97
C ARG A 538 60.48 -1.05 -16.09
N LEU A 539 60.38 -0.31 -14.99
CA LEU A 539 61.48 -0.19 -14.03
C LEU A 539 61.77 -1.51 -13.32
N LEU A 540 60.75 -2.35 -13.08
CA LEU A 540 60.91 -3.68 -12.52
C LEU A 540 61.56 -4.67 -13.50
N SER A 541 61.17 -4.62 -14.79
CA SER A 541 61.71 -5.49 -15.82
C SER A 541 63.09 -5.09 -16.33
N SER A 542 63.41 -3.80 -16.22
CA SER A 542 64.65 -3.20 -16.70
C SER A 542 65.07 -2.13 -15.70
N PRO A 543 65.66 -2.52 -14.55
CA PRO A 543 66.17 -1.57 -13.59
C PRO A 543 67.21 -0.69 -14.28
N ALA A 544 66.97 0.62 -14.31
CA ALA A 544 67.98 1.55 -14.79
C ALA A 544 69.21 1.45 -13.89
N GLU A 545 70.41 1.40 -14.48
CA GLU A 545 71.64 1.57 -13.71
C GLU A 545 71.56 2.92 -12.98
N SER A 546 71.71 2.88 -11.67
CA SER A 546 71.68 4.08 -10.84
C SER A 546 72.85 4.98 -11.24
N GLN A 547 72.59 6.08 -11.96
CA GLN A 547 73.48 7.25 -11.98
C GLN A 547 73.38 8.01 -10.65
N VAL A 548 73.35 7.29 -9.54
CA VAL A 548 73.59 7.88 -8.23
C VAL A 548 75.12 7.92 -8.16
N PRO A 549 75.76 9.11 -8.09
CA PRO A 549 77.19 9.15 -7.82
C PRO A 549 77.46 8.28 -6.60
N ASP A 550 78.50 7.45 -6.69
CA ASP A 550 78.86 6.53 -5.61
C ASP A 550 78.95 7.35 -4.30
N PHE A 551 78.62 6.78 -3.15
CA PHE A 551 78.64 7.55 -1.90
C PHE A 551 80.00 8.24 -1.66
N CYS A 552 81.07 7.69 -2.25
CA CYS A 552 82.41 8.27 -2.32
C CYS A 552 82.52 9.55 -3.17
N ASP A 553 81.75 9.71 -4.25
CA ASP A 553 81.74 10.93 -5.08
C ASP A 553 80.95 12.07 -4.41
N ALA A 554 79.93 11.75 -3.60
CA ALA A 554 79.19 12.74 -2.81
C ALA A 554 80.02 13.31 -1.64
N VAL A 555 80.99 12.55 -1.12
CA VAL A 555 81.87 13.01 -0.04
C VAL A 555 82.81 14.10 -0.53
N TYR A 556 83.29 14.08 -1.78
CA TYR A 556 84.20 15.15 -2.29
C TYR A 556 83.60 16.56 -2.26
N PHE A 557 82.27 16.70 -2.27
CA PHE A 557 81.63 18.02 -2.21
C PHE A 557 81.53 18.60 -0.79
N PHE A 558 81.73 17.77 0.25
CA PHE A 558 81.59 18.15 1.66
C PHE A 558 82.89 18.01 2.48
N ASN A 559 84.01 17.57 1.87
CA ASN A 559 85.17 17.07 2.62
C ASN A 559 86.36 18.02 2.82
N ASP A 560 86.31 19.30 2.45
CA ASP A 560 87.47 20.17 2.68
C ASP A 560 87.53 20.71 4.13
N GLU A 561 86.39 20.76 4.83
CA GLU A 561 86.33 21.19 6.24
C GLU A 561 86.35 20.02 7.25
N LEU A 562 85.88 18.83 6.86
CA LEU A 562 85.84 17.66 7.75
C LEU A 562 87.18 16.90 7.82
N ASN A 563 87.97 16.88 6.75
CA ASN A 563 89.31 16.24 6.74
C ASN A 563 90.33 16.94 7.66
N ARG A 564 90.07 18.18 8.09
CA ARG A 564 90.91 18.86 9.10
C ARG A 564 90.61 18.44 10.54
N MET A 565 89.44 17.86 10.82
CA MET A 565 89.01 17.55 12.19
C MET A 565 89.15 16.07 12.58
N ILE A 566 89.24 15.16 11.62
CA ILE A 566 89.38 13.73 11.93
C ILE A 566 90.45 13.19 10.98
N GLY A 567 91.68 13.12 11.47
CA GLY A 567 92.81 12.62 10.69
C GLY A 567 92.54 11.19 10.19
N CYS A 568 92.42 11.06 8.88
CA CYS A 568 92.72 9.85 8.13
C CYS A 568 94.06 10.06 7.42
#